data_AF-A0A199W9W0-F1
#
_entry.id   AF-A0A199W9W0-F1
#
_cell.length_a   1.000
_cell.length_b   1.000
_cell.length_c   1.000
_cell.angle_alpha   90.00
_cell.angle_beta   90.00
_cell.angle_gamma   90.00
#
_symmetry.space_group_name_H-M   'P 1'
#
loop_
_entity.id
_entity.type
_entity.pdbx_description
1 polymer ?
#
loop_
_entity_poly.entity_id
_entity_poly.type
_entity_poly.pdbx_seq_one_letter_code
_entity_poly.pdbx_strand_id
1 'polypeptide(L)'
;EEIRFMINPELIAGMLFMASMRDNEAIEIVGVERYSSSFRFVGDYIDRKPFDLLGRRKTRIIAIDALDSPRLAQYKTDCLLRETNKAFCGFFDRSKHRCYLKHFQMVDSCREYAHESNADASVVCKTSQENENQDNSENRCSSNSDLTENNEERSQQIDLESIGIATGNWGCGAFGGDPEMKSMIQWLAASQALRPFIHYYTFGEASLERLQQVTEWISGHGWTVCDLWSMLVEYSTQRLRRETNVGFFAWLLPGQSSTSDMQYMSQ
;
A
#
# COMPACT_ATOMS: atom_id res chain seq x y z
N GLU A 1 5.27 -2.09 18.67
CA GLU A 1 4.47 -3.33 18.50
C GLU A 1 3.82 -3.74 19.82
N GLU A 2 4.63 -3.77 20.86
CA GLU A 2 4.36 -4.09 22.26
C GLU A 2 3.13 -3.39 22.80
N ILE A 3 2.94 -2.08 22.55
CA ILE A 3 1.74 -1.35 22.98
C ILE A 3 0.47 -2.02 22.43
N ARG A 4 0.50 -2.48 21.17
CA ARG A 4 -0.65 -3.14 20.55
C ARG A 4 -0.93 -4.49 21.21
N PHE A 5 0.10 -5.26 21.52
CA PHE A 5 -0.01 -6.53 22.24
C PHE A 5 -0.52 -6.33 23.68
N MET A 6 -0.17 -5.22 24.33
CA MET A 6 -0.67 -4.92 25.67
C MET A 6 -2.14 -4.50 25.69
N ILE A 7 -2.61 -3.74 24.69
CA ILE A 7 -4.02 -3.34 24.62
C ILE A 7 -4.93 -4.41 23.99
N ASN A 8 -4.35 -5.35 23.23
CA ASN A 8 -4.99 -6.52 22.63
C ASN A 8 -4.23 -7.81 23.05
N PRO A 9 -4.34 -8.26 24.32
CA PRO A 9 -3.53 -9.36 24.86
C PRO A 9 -3.72 -10.70 24.15
N GLU A 10 -4.81 -10.90 23.42
CA GLU A 10 -5.02 -12.06 22.55
C GLU A 10 -3.92 -12.24 21.49
N LEU A 11 -3.23 -11.15 21.11
CA LEU A 11 -2.07 -11.18 20.21
C LEU A 11 -0.90 -11.98 20.79
N ILE A 12 -0.75 -11.99 22.13
CA ILE A 12 0.33 -12.70 22.82
C ILE A 12 0.19 -14.22 22.64
N ALA A 13 -1.05 -14.73 22.57
CA ALA A 13 -1.28 -16.16 22.34
C ALA A 13 -0.69 -16.64 21.01
N GLY A 14 -0.66 -15.76 19.99
CA GLY A 14 -0.01 -16.05 18.71
C GLY A 14 1.47 -16.39 18.84
N MET A 15 2.18 -15.80 19.81
CA MET A 15 3.61 -16.05 20.01
C MET A 15 3.92 -17.51 20.37
N LEU A 16 2.94 -18.28 20.82
CA LEU A 16 3.13 -19.69 21.17
C LEU A 16 3.34 -20.59 19.95
N PHE A 17 2.81 -20.20 18.78
CA PHE A 17 2.76 -21.08 17.59
C PHE A 17 3.16 -20.39 16.28
N MET A 18 3.44 -19.09 16.29
CA MET A 18 3.93 -18.36 15.11
C MET A 18 5.44 -18.42 15.03
N ALA A 19 5.97 -18.98 13.94
CA ALA A 19 7.40 -18.94 13.64
C ALA A 19 7.84 -17.53 13.22
N SER A 20 9.16 -17.28 13.26
CA SER A 20 9.74 -16.05 12.68
C SER A 20 9.37 -15.94 11.20
N MET A 21 8.83 -14.79 10.80
CA MET A 21 8.48 -14.52 9.41
C MET A 21 9.73 -14.51 8.52
N ARG A 22 9.64 -15.16 7.36
CA ARG A 22 10.57 -14.96 6.24
C ARG A 22 10.24 -13.68 5.50
N ASP A 23 11.12 -13.25 4.59
CA ASP A 23 10.93 -12.01 3.81
C ASP A 23 9.64 -11.96 2.98
N ASN A 24 9.06 -13.11 2.64
CA ASN A 24 7.83 -13.24 1.86
C ASN A 24 6.60 -13.68 2.69
N GLU A 25 6.66 -13.55 4.02
CA GLU A 25 5.59 -13.93 4.92
C GLU A 25 5.05 -12.72 5.69
N ALA A 26 3.75 -12.73 5.97
CA ALA A 26 3.08 -11.77 6.85
C ALA A 26 2.05 -12.55 7.69
N ILE A 27 1.74 -12.04 8.88
CA ILE A 27 0.80 -12.69 9.79
C ILE A 27 -0.47 -11.85 9.86
N GLU A 28 -1.60 -12.44 9.48
CA GLU A 28 -2.93 -11.83 9.61
C GLU A 28 -3.63 -12.38 10.86
N ILE A 29 -4.12 -11.48 11.70
CA ILE A 29 -4.86 -11.81 12.93
C ILE A 29 -6.21 -11.08 12.87
N VAL A 30 -7.30 -11.85 12.92
CA VAL A 30 -8.67 -11.34 12.82
C VAL A 30 -9.44 -11.68 14.08
N GLY A 31 -10.18 -10.71 14.60
CA GLY A 31 -11.08 -10.94 15.73
C GLY A 31 -10.62 -10.37 17.06
N VAL A 32 -9.45 -9.72 17.11
CA VAL A 32 -8.89 -9.29 18.39
C VAL A 32 -9.72 -8.20 19.05
N GLU A 33 -9.94 -8.38 20.35
CA GLU A 33 -10.63 -7.42 21.21
C GLU A 33 -9.64 -6.49 21.91
N ARG A 34 -10.01 -5.22 22.04
CA ARG A 34 -9.24 -4.23 22.80
C ARG A 34 -9.74 -4.14 24.23
N TYR A 35 -8.82 -4.16 25.19
CA TYR A 35 -9.13 -4.15 26.63
C TYR A 35 -8.60 -2.92 27.37
N SER A 36 -7.68 -2.14 26.77
CA SER A 36 -7.18 -0.90 27.39
C SER A 36 -6.91 0.21 26.36
N SER A 37 -6.86 1.46 26.83
CA SER A 37 -6.86 2.65 25.97
C SER A 37 -5.48 3.19 25.61
N SER A 38 -4.43 2.94 26.39
CA SER A 38 -3.14 3.60 26.17
C SER A 38 -1.94 2.83 26.72
N PHE A 39 -0.74 3.36 26.51
CA PHE A 39 0.51 2.84 27.09
C PHE A 39 0.48 2.81 28.63
N ARG A 40 -0.13 3.84 29.25
CA ARG A 40 -0.45 3.80 30.67
C ARG A 40 -1.81 3.16 30.84
N PHE A 41 -1.95 2.23 31.77
CA PHE A 41 -3.26 1.71 32.11
C PHE A 41 -4.08 2.83 32.79
N VAL A 42 -5.09 3.33 32.09
CA VAL A 42 -6.02 4.38 32.58
C VAL A 42 -7.39 3.78 32.94
N GLY A 43 -7.50 2.46 32.91
CA GLY A 43 -8.75 1.72 33.13
C GLY A 43 -9.14 0.87 31.93
N ASP A 44 -10.26 0.17 32.11
CA ASP A 44 -10.80 -0.77 31.13
C ASP A 44 -11.28 -0.04 29.87
N TYR A 45 -11.18 -0.74 28.73
CA TYR A 45 -11.75 -0.31 27.47
C TYR A 45 -12.85 -1.29 27.06
N ILE A 46 -14.06 -0.77 26.81
CA ILE A 46 -15.18 -1.56 26.29
C ILE A 46 -15.13 -1.50 24.76
N ASP A 47 -14.74 -2.59 24.11
CA ASP A 47 -14.72 -2.64 22.65
C ASP A 47 -16.14 -2.73 22.07
N ARG A 48 -16.54 -1.64 21.42
CA ARG A 48 -17.86 -1.50 20.77
C ARG A 48 -17.84 -1.92 19.31
N LYS A 49 -16.73 -2.45 18.78
CA LYS A 49 -16.69 -2.95 17.41
C LYS A 49 -17.68 -4.10 17.23
N PRO A 50 -18.41 -4.13 16.10
CA PRO A 50 -19.35 -5.21 15.81
C PRO A 50 -18.60 -6.53 15.61
N PHE A 51 -19.34 -7.64 15.67
CA PHE A 51 -18.85 -8.95 15.30
C PHE A 51 -19.13 -9.24 13.83
N ASP A 52 -18.31 -10.10 13.21
CA ASP A 52 -18.59 -10.71 11.92
C ASP A 52 -19.50 -11.95 12.06
N LEU A 53 -19.82 -12.59 10.94
CA LEU A 53 -20.67 -13.78 10.90
C LEU A 53 -20.07 -15.00 11.63
N LEU A 54 -18.77 -14.99 11.89
CA LEU A 54 -18.05 -16.04 12.62
C LEU A 54 -17.91 -15.71 14.12
N GLY A 55 -18.57 -14.65 14.59
CA GLY A 55 -18.50 -14.22 16.00
C GLY A 55 -17.17 -13.59 16.38
N ARG A 56 -16.36 -13.14 15.41
CA ARG A 56 -15.08 -12.46 15.66
C ARG A 56 -15.28 -10.95 15.62
N ARG A 57 -14.59 -10.18 16.47
CA ARG A 57 -14.63 -8.70 16.35
C ARG A 57 -14.20 -8.27 14.94
N LYS A 58 -14.84 -7.25 14.37
CA LYS A 58 -14.42 -6.61 13.11
C LYS A 58 -13.13 -5.78 13.31
N THR A 59 -12.06 -6.47 13.69
CA THR A 59 -10.69 -5.98 13.83
C THR A 59 -9.78 -6.93 13.08
N ARG A 60 -9.00 -6.39 12.15
CA ARG A 60 -7.98 -7.11 11.39
C ARG A 60 -6.65 -6.41 11.60
N ILE A 61 -5.64 -7.16 12.02
CA ILE A 61 -4.27 -6.69 12.21
C ILE A 61 -3.36 -7.53 11.34
N ILE A 62 -2.42 -6.88 10.68
CA ILE A 62 -1.42 -7.54 9.85
C ILE A 62 -0.05 -7.16 10.40
N ALA A 63 0.72 -8.16 10.80
CA ALA A 63 2.09 -7.99 11.25
C ALA A 63 3.05 -8.17 10.07
N ILE A 64 3.91 -7.16 9.88
CA ILE A 64 5.00 -7.13 8.90
C ILE A 64 6.25 -6.56 9.58
N ASP A 65 7.38 -7.21 9.39
CA ASP A 65 8.67 -6.82 9.97
C ASP A 65 9.51 -6.01 8.98
N ALA A 66 9.98 -4.83 9.37
CA ALA A 66 10.93 -4.05 8.59
C ALA A 66 12.37 -4.53 8.83
N LEU A 67 13.31 -4.18 7.95
CA LEU A 67 14.73 -4.44 8.17
C LEU A 67 15.23 -3.67 9.41
N ASP A 68 16.02 -4.32 10.24
CA ASP A 68 16.62 -3.70 11.42
C ASP A 68 17.89 -2.92 11.06
N SER A 69 17.87 -1.61 11.36
CA SER A 69 19.01 -0.72 11.30
C SER A 69 19.81 -0.80 9.99
N PRO A 70 19.15 -0.72 8.80
CA PRO A 70 19.81 -0.92 7.51
C PRO A 70 20.80 0.20 7.15
N ARG A 71 20.72 1.37 7.80
CA ARG A 71 21.57 2.55 7.52
C ARG A 71 21.53 2.88 6.02
N LEU A 72 22.67 3.11 5.37
CA LEU A 72 22.75 3.35 3.92
C LEU A 72 22.33 2.14 3.08
N ALA A 73 22.33 0.92 3.63
CA ALA A 73 21.94 -0.26 2.85
C ALA A 73 20.46 -0.25 2.46
N GLN A 74 19.60 0.53 3.15
CA GLN A 74 18.18 0.63 2.80
C GLN A 74 17.93 1.15 1.38
N TYR A 75 18.89 1.90 0.82
CA TYR A 75 18.85 2.41 -0.55
C TYR A 75 19.37 1.39 -1.58
N LYS A 76 19.85 0.21 -1.17
CA LYS A 76 20.18 -0.85 -2.13
C LYS A 76 18.90 -1.41 -2.73
N THR A 77 18.92 -1.69 -4.03
CA THR A 77 17.78 -2.23 -4.78
C THR A 77 17.18 -3.48 -4.12
N ASP A 78 18.02 -4.40 -3.62
CA ASP A 78 17.54 -5.61 -2.94
C ASP A 78 16.80 -5.29 -1.63
N CYS A 79 17.25 -4.27 -0.89
CA CYS A 79 16.57 -3.83 0.33
C CYS A 79 15.26 -3.11 0.02
N LEU A 80 15.23 -2.24 -1.00
CA LEU A 80 13.99 -1.62 -1.49
C LEU A 80 12.98 -2.70 -1.89
N LEU A 81 13.43 -3.71 -2.65
CA LEU A 81 12.58 -4.80 -3.13
C LEU A 81 12.07 -5.65 -1.96
N ARG A 82 12.93 -5.98 -0.99
CA ARG A 82 12.54 -6.72 0.22
C ARG A 82 11.45 -5.99 0.98
N GLU A 83 11.62 -4.70 1.22
CA GLU A 83 10.66 -3.89 1.98
C GLU A 83 9.33 -3.72 1.23
N THR A 84 9.38 -3.50 -0.08
CA THR A 84 8.19 -3.46 -0.95
C THR A 84 7.46 -4.80 -0.93
N ASN A 85 8.16 -5.92 -1.09
CA ASN A 85 7.55 -7.25 -1.12
C ASN A 85 6.96 -7.64 0.24
N LYS A 86 7.61 -7.28 1.34
CA LYS A 86 7.10 -7.49 2.69
C LYS A 86 5.80 -6.71 2.91
N ALA A 87 5.78 -5.42 2.56
CA ALA A 87 4.58 -4.60 2.64
C ALA A 87 3.47 -5.16 1.74
N PHE A 88 3.79 -5.53 0.50
CA PHE A 88 2.84 -6.13 -0.44
C PHE A 88 2.26 -7.45 0.11
N CYS A 89 3.10 -8.33 0.67
CA CYS A 89 2.67 -9.58 1.28
C CYS A 89 1.62 -9.34 2.39
N GLY A 90 1.84 -8.32 3.23
CA GLY A 90 0.87 -7.91 4.24
C GLY A 90 -0.38 -7.25 3.66
N PHE A 91 -0.26 -6.48 2.58
CA PHE A 91 -1.38 -5.73 2.01
C PHE A 91 -2.24 -6.55 1.05
N PHE A 92 -1.72 -7.69 0.58
CA PHE A 92 -2.38 -8.53 -0.39
C PHE A 92 -3.68 -9.12 0.15
N ASP A 93 -4.79 -8.79 -0.51
CA ASP A 93 -6.11 -9.33 -0.16
C ASP A 93 -6.47 -10.51 -1.07
N ARG A 94 -6.48 -11.71 -0.49
CA ARG A 94 -6.84 -12.95 -1.21
C ARG A 94 -8.21 -12.89 -1.87
N SER A 95 -9.17 -12.16 -1.29
CA SER A 95 -10.50 -12.03 -1.90
C SER A 95 -10.46 -11.29 -3.24
N LYS A 96 -9.46 -10.43 -3.45
CA LYS A 96 -9.22 -9.70 -4.71
C LYS A 96 -8.29 -10.45 -5.67
N HIS A 97 -7.89 -11.70 -5.38
CA HIS A 97 -7.00 -12.48 -6.23
C HIS A 97 -7.53 -12.64 -7.67
N ARG A 98 -8.84 -12.77 -7.87
CA ARG A 98 -9.44 -12.82 -9.23
C ARG A 98 -9.22 -11.54 -10.02
N CYS A 99 -9.27 -10.37 -9.39
CA CYS A 99 -8.98 -9.08 -10.05
C CYS A 99 -7.50 -8.99 -10.43
N TYR A 100 -6.61 -9.48 -9.56
CA TYR A 100 -5.18 -9.57 -9.83
C TYR A 100 -4.90 -10.46 -11.06
N LEU A 101 -5.47 -11.68 -11.11
CA LEU A 101 -5.29 -12.59 -12.24
C LEU A 101 -5.79 -12.00 -13.57
N LYS A 102 -6.95 -11.34 -13.58
CA LYS A 102 -7.47 -10.67 -14.78
C LYS A 102 -6.52 -9.59 -15.28
N HIS A 103 -5.94 -8.79 -14.37
CA HIS A 103 -4.99 -7.75 -14.74
C HIS A 103 -3.73 -8.32 -15.42
N PHE A 104 -3.15 -9.39 -14.87
CA PHE A 104 -1.96 -10.04 -15.47
C PHE A 104 -2.25 -10.74 -16.80
N GLN A 105 -3.39 -11.42 -16.92
CA GLN A 105 -3.80 -12.06 -18.18
C GLN A 105 -4.02 -11.04 -19.30
N MET A 106 -4.57 -9.86 -18.99
CA MET A 106 -4.70 -8.78 -19.96
C MET A 106 -3.32 -8.21 -20.36
N VAL A 107 -2.41 -8.02 -19.41
CA VAL A 107 -1.06 -7.51 -19.70
C VAL A 107 -0.25 -8.48 -20.55
N ASP A 108 -0.33 -9.79 -20.30
CA ASP A 108 0.34 -10.81 -21.11
C ASP A 108 -0.24 -10.87 -22.53
N SER A 109 -1.57 -10.80 -22.67
CA SER A 109 -2.22 -10.72 -23.97
C SER A 109 -1.82 -9.46 -24.75
N CYS A 110 -1.79 -8.29 -24.10
CA CYS A 110 -1.34 -7.04 -24.72
C CYS A 110 0.15 -7.10 -25.15
N ARG A 111 1.00 -7.80 -24.40
CA ARG A 111 2.41 -8.02 -24.77
C ARG A 111 2.57 -8.94 -25.98
N GLU A 112 1.77 -10.00 -26.07
CA GLU A 112 1.75 -10.88 -27.25
C GLU A 112 1.29 -10.13 -28.50
N TYR A 113 0.24 -9.31 -28.42
CA TYR A 113 -0.24 -8.47 -29.53
C TYR A 113 0.76 -7.38 -29.95
N ALA A 114 1.49 -6.77 -29.02
CA ALA A 114 2.53 -5.77 -29.33
C ALA A 114 3.73 -6.42 -30.07
N HIS A 115 4.05 -7.67 -29.76
CA HIS A 115 5.13 -8.42 -30.39
C HIS A 115 4.81 -8.83 -31.84
N GLU A 116 3.53 -9.01 -32.17
CA GLU A 116 3.06 -9.29 -33.55
C GLU A 116 2.91 -8.02 -34.41
N SER A 117 2.73 -6.85 -33.80
CA SER A 117 2.41 -5.59 -34.51
C SER A 117 3.56 -4.58 -34.61
N ASN A 118 4.72 -4.85 -33.99
CA ASN A 118 5.88 -3.94 -33.97
C ASN A 118 5.56 -2.52 -33.45
N ALA A 119 4.55 -2.41 -32.57
CA ALA A 119 4.11 -1.15 -31.98
C ALA A 119 4.55 -1.04 -30.52
N ASP A 120 4.82 0.17 -30.05
CA ASP A 120 5.25 0.45 -28.69
C ASP A 120 4.14 0.11 -27.68
N ALA A 121 4.45 -0.72 -26.68
CA ALA A 121 3.48 -1.28 -25.72
C ALA A 121 2.77 -0.20 -24.89
N SER A 122 3.32 1.02 -24.83
CA SER A 122 2.75 2.18 -24.13
C SER A 122 1.52 2.78 -24.84
N VAL A 123 1.36 2.54 -26.15
CA VAL A 123 0.27 3.11 -26.96
C VAL A 123 -1.01 2.26 -26.91
N VAL A 124 -0.87 0.94 -26.75
CA VAL A 124 -2.00 -0.01 -26.78
C VAL A 124 -2.88 0.09 -25.53
N CYS A 125 -2.32 0.42 -24.36
CA CYS A 125 -3.12 0.59 -23.14
C CYS A 125 -3.94 1.90 -23.10
N LYS A 126 -3.59 2.91 -23.89
CA LYS A 126 -4.33 4.20 -23.90
C LYS A 126 -5.58 4.14 -24.78
N THR A 127 -5.55 3.40 -25.88
CA THR A 127 -6.68 3.28 -26.82
C THR A 127 -7.85 2.44 -26.31
N SER A 128 -7.68 1.70 -25.19
CA SER A 128 -8.75 0.92 -24.59
C SER A 128 -9.66 1.73 -23.64
N GLN A 129 -9.28 2.95 -23.23
CA GLN A 129 -10.06 3.78 -22.31
C GLN A 129 -10.99 4.80 -23.00
N GLU A 130 -10.89 5.02 -24.32
CA GLU A 130 -11.70 6.01 -25.04
C GLU A 130 -12.95 5.43 -25.75
N ASN A 131 -13.16 4.11 -25.72
CA ASN A 131 -14.28 3.46 -26.43
C ASN A 131 -15.32 2.79 -25.49
N GLU A 132 -15.55 3.34 -24.30
CA GLU A 132 -16.74 2.99 -23.49
C GLU A 132 -17.77 4.12 -23.54
N ASN A 133 -18.33 4.38 -24.72
CA ASN A 133 -19.57 5.14 -24.89
C ASN A 133 -20.33 4.63 -26.11
N GLN A 134 -20.95 3.47 -25.95
CA GLN A 134 -22.13 2.94 -26.66
C GLN A 134 -22.01 1.42 -26.78
N ASP A 135 -22.60 0.67 -25.85
CA ASP A 135 -23.66 -0.27 -26.23
C ASP A 135 -24.36 -0.84 -24.99
N ASN A 136 -25.65 -0.50 -24.87
CA ASN A 136 -26.59 -1.20 -24.03
C ASN A 136 -26.94 -2.54 -24.70
N SER A 137 -26.55 -3.66 -24.11
CA SER A 137 -27.35 -4.88 -24.25
C SER A 137 -27.21 -5.77 -23.02
N GLU A 138 -28.33 -5.91 -22.33
CA GLU A 138 -28.58 -6.96 -21.35
C GLU A 138 -28.36 -8.32 -22.02
N ASN A 139 -27.54 -9.19 -21.42
CA ASN A 139 -27.70 -10.61 -21.65
C ASN A 139 -27.36 -11.43 -20.42
N ARG A 140 -28.43 -11.90 -19.77
CA ARG A 140 -28.44 -12.98 -18.79
C ARG A 140 -27.99 -14.26 -19.47
N CYS A 141 -27.17 -15.07 -18.80
CA CYS A 141 -27.05 -16.48 -19.13
C CYS A 141 -27.17 -17.32 -17.86
N SER A 142 -28.37 -17.86 -17.67
CA SER A 142 -28.65 -18.97 -16.76
C SER A 142 -28.33 -20.28 -17.46
N SER A 143 -27.56 -21.14 -16.81
CA SER A 143 -27.58 -22.59 -17.05
C SER A 143 -27.73 -23.26 -15.68
N ASN A 144 -28.88 -23.88 -15.48
CA ASN A 144 -29.33 -24.49 -14.23
C ASN A 144 -28.49 -25.72 -13.83
N SER A 145 -28.17 -25.80 -12.54
CA SER A 145 -28.27 -27.04 -11.76
C SER A 145 -28.74 -26.68 -10.35
N ASP A 146 -29.85 -27.29 -9.94
CA ASP A 146 -30.54 -27.13 -8.66
C ASP A 146 -29.60 -27.13 -7.45
N LEU A 147 -29.80 -26.18 -6.53
CA LEU A 147 -30.38 -26.39 -5.20
C LEU A 147 -30.47 -25.04 -4.47
N THR A 148 -31.67 -24.74 -3.96
CA THR A 148 -32.04 -23.69 -3.00
C THR A 148 -30.87 -22.97 -2.29
N GLU A 149 -30.50 -21.77 -2.75
CA GLU A 149 -29.59 -20.87 -2.03
C GLU A 149 -30.34 -19.65 -1.50
N ASN A 150 -30.23 -19.49 -0.18
CA ASN A 150 -31.00 -18.58 0.66
C ASN A 150 -30.71 -17.11 0.34
N ASN A 151 -31.71 -16.26 0.58
CA ASN A 151 -31.67 -14.79 0.54
C ASN A 151 -30.62 -14.14 1.50
N GLU A 152 -29.71 -14.90 2.09
CA GLU A 152 -28.68 -14.45 3.04
C GLU A 152 -27.40 -13.98 2.35
N GLU A 153 -27.10 -14.42 1.12
CA GLU A 153 -25.88 -14.01 0.40
C GLU A 153 -25.91 -12.57 -0.11
N ARG A 154 -27.11 -12.02 -0.36
CA ARG A 154 -27.27 -10.62 -0.81
C ARG A 154 -26.86 -9.59 0.24
N SER A 155 -26.71 -9.99 1.50
CA SER A 155 -26.19 -9.15 2.59
C SER A 155 -24.66 -9.22 2.74
N GLN A 156 -24.00 -10.19 2.10
CA GLN A 156 -22.54 -10.38 2.18
C GLN A 156 -21.77 -9.54 1.15
N GLN A 157 -22.45 -9.03 0.13
CA GLN A 157 -21.81 -8.36 -1.01
C GLN A 157 -21.51 -6.86 -0.78
N ILE A 158 -21.94 -6.27 0.34
CA ILE A 158 -21.91 -4.81 0.57
C ILE A 158 -20.70 -4.30 1.40
N ASP A 159 -19.79 -5.15 1.91
CA ASP A 159 -18.68 -4.68 2.80
C ASP A 159 -17.26 -5.11 2.36
N LEU A 160 -17.10 -5.85 1.25
CA LEU A 160 -15.77 -6.27 0.76
C LEU A 160 -15.09 -5.24 -0.16
N GLU A 161 -15.83 -4.31 -0.75
CA GLU A 161 -15.31 -3.42 -1.81
C GLU A 161 -14.44 -2.24 -1.30
N SER A 162 -14.41 -1.95 0.00
CA SER A 162 -13.80 -0.69 0.50
C SER A 162 -12.75 -0.84 1.61
N ILE A 163 -12.19 -2.02 1.85
CA ILE A 163 -11.18 -2.18 2.93
C ILE A 163 -9.83 -1.58 2.50
N GLY A 164 -9.49 -0.41 3.04
CA GLY A 164 -8.16 0.23 2.87
C GLY A 164 -7.12 -0.22 3.91
N ILE A 165 -5.98 0.48 3.95
CA ILE A 165 -4.90 0.23 4.92
C ILE A 165 -4.82 1.37 5.93
N ALA A 166 -4.63 1.06 7.21
CA ALA A 166 -4.23 2.03 8.22
C ALA A 166 -2.81 1.71 8.70
N THR A 167 -1.86 2.63 8.50
CA THR A 167 -0.43 2.41 8.80
C THR A 167 0.27 3.73 9.19
N GLY A 168 1.58 3.72 9.36
CA GLY A 168 2.39 4.91 9.65
C GLY A 168 3.87 4.68 9.36
N ASN A 169 4.74 5.22 10.22
CA ASN A 169 6.20 5.23 10.08
C ASN A 169 6.84 3.84 10.34
N TRP A 170 6.41 2.83 9.58
CA TRP A 170 6.83 1.44 9.70
C TRP A 170 8.35 1.31 9.54
N GLY A 171 9.01 0.76 10.57
CA GLY A 171 10.46 0.57 10.60
C GLY A 171 11.31 1.83 10.75
N CYS A 172 10.72 3.00 11.01
CA CYS A 172 11.46 4.27 11.05
C CYS A 172 11.94 4.69 12.44
N GLY A 173 11.40 4.08 13.49
CA GLY A 173 11.81 4.34 14.89
C GLY A 173 13.07 3.56 15.26
N ALA A 174 12.93 2.58 16.15
CA ALA A 174 14.05 1.75 16.62
C ALA A 174 14.87 1.10 15.49
N PHE A 175 14.25 0.83 14.33
CA PHE A 175 14.90 0.19 13.19
C PHE A 175 15.56 1.19 12.21
N GLY A 176 15.40 2.50 12.41
CA GLY A 176 16.18 3.52 11.69
C GLY A 176 15.96 3.60 10.17
N GLY A 177 14.80 3.18 9.67
CA GLY A 177 14.39 3.41 8.29
C GLY A 177 14.09 4.90 7.99
N ASP A 178 14.27 5.29 6.73
CA ASP A 178 13.95 6.61 6.19
C ASP A 178 12.42 6.76 6.04
N PRO A 179 11.76 7.68 6.79
CA PRO A 179 10.31 7.85 6.74
C PRO A 179 9.77 8.19 5.36
N GLU A 180 10.46 9.06 4.61
CA GLU A 180 10.02 9.49 3.28
C GLU A 180 9.99 8.29 2.33
N MET A 181 11.07 7.51 2.30
CA MET A 181 11.16 6.29 1.50
C MET A 181 10.13 5.25 1.92
N LYS A 182 9.97 5.01 3.23
CA LYS A 182 9.04 4.02 3.77
C LYS A 182 7.57 4.37 3.52
N SER A 183 7.24 5.65 3.47
CA SER A 183 5.88 6.09 3.11
C SER A 183 5.56 5.76 1.65
N MET A 184 6.50 6.02 0.73
CA MET A 184 6.33 5.74 -0.70
C MET A 184 6.34 4.24 -1.01
N ILE A 185 7.20 3.46 -0.35
CA ILE A 185 7.21 1.99 -0.45
C ILE A 185 5.86 1.40 -0.05
N GLN A 186 5.28 1.87 1.06
CA GLN A 186 3.97 1.40 1.50
C GLN A 186 2.86 1.81 0.53
N TRP A 187 2.91 3.02 -0.03
CA TRP A 187 1.93 3.47 -1.01
C TRP A 187 2.02 2.68 -2.32
N LEU A 188 3.24 2.38 -2.78
CA LEU A 188 3.51 1.54 -3.94
C LEU A 188 2.97 0.12 -3.73
N ALA A 189 3.29 -0.51 -2.59
CA ALA A 189 2.80 -1.84 -2.25
C ALA A 189 1.27 -1.90 -2.12
N ALA A 190 0.65 -0.87 -1.53
CA ALA A 190 -0.80 -0.76 -1.39
C ALA A 190 -1.49 -0.65 -2.76
N SER A 191 -0.94 0.17 -3.65
CA SER A 191 -1.43 0.34 -5.02
C SER A 191 -1.34 -0.98 -5.80
N GLN A 192 -0.20 -1.68 -5.72
CA GLN A 192 -0.01 -2.98 -6.34
C GLN A 192 -0.97 -4.05 -5.77
N ALA A 193 -1.30 -3.96 -4.48
CA ALA A 193 -2.26 -4.84 -3.81
C ALA A 193 -3.74 -4.46 -4.05
N LEU A 194 -4.02 -3.47 -4.92
CA LEU A 194 -5.36 -2.99 -5.25
C LEU A 194 -6.18 -2.57 -4.01
N ARG A 195 -5.50 -1.93 -3.05
CA ARG A 195 -6.14 -1.35 -1.87
C ARG A 195 -6.70 0.02 -2.24
N PRO A 196 -7.98 0.29 -1.94
CA PRO A 196 -8.67 1.49 -2.42
C PRO A 196 -8.12 2.78 -1.82
N PHE A 197 -7.54 2.72 -0.62
CA PHE A 197 -6.91 3.86 0.05
C PHE A 197 -5.90 3.41 1.11
N ILE A 198 -5.05 4.34 1.51
CA ILE A 198 -4.14 4.24 2.66
C ILE A 198 -4.37 5.44 3.59
N HIS A 199 -4.67 5.18 4.86
CA HIS A 199 -4.60 6.15 5.92
C HIS A 199 -3.23 6.05 6.57
N TYR A 200 -2.41 7.08 6.34
CA TYR A 200 -1.06 7.16 6.85
C TYR A 200 -1.01 8.10 8.06
N TYR A 201 -0.61 7.58 9.22
CA TYR A 201 -0.44 8.35 10.44
C TYR A 201 1.04 8.68 10.63
N THR A 202 1.41 9.95 10.43
CA THR A 202 2.81 10.42 10.47
C THR A 202 3.35 10.60 11.89
N PHE A 203 2.47 10.69 12.89
CA PHE A 203 2.83 10.97 14.29
C PHE A 203 3.67 12.25 14.47
N GLY A 204 3.48 13.26 13.60
CA GLY A 204 4.20 14.54 13.69
C GLY A 204 5.66 14.46 13.23
N GLU A 205 6.02 13.42 12.47
CA GLU A 205 7.35 13.26 11.90
C GLU A 205 7.67 14.41 10.91
N ALA A 206 8.68 15.22 11.25
CA ALA A 206 9.02 16.44 10.52
C ALA A 206 9.45 16.16 9.07
N SER A 207 10.15 15.04 8.82
CA SER A 207 10.51 14.62 7.45
C SER A 207 9.29 14.36 6.56
N LEU A 208 8.11 14.10 7.15
CA LEU A 208 6.87 13.83 6.43
C LEU A 208 5.96 15.04 6.25
N GLU A 209 6.39 16.26 6.61
CA GLU A 209 5.59 17.48 6.45
C GLU A 209 5.11 17.71 5.01
N ARG A 210 5.91 17.29 4.02
CA ARG A 210 5.61 17.44 2.59
C ARG A 210 4.91 16.23 1.98
N LEU A 211 4.52 15.23 2.78
CA LEU A 211 3.91 13.99 2.28
C LEU A 211 2.68 14.27 1.42
N GLN A 212 1.77 15.15 1.88
CA GLN A 212 0.57 15.52 1.13
C GLN A 212 0.90 16.22 -0.20
N GLN A 213 1.87 17.13 -0.20
CA GLN A 213 2.31 17.83 -1.40
C GLN A 213 2.87 16.84 -2.44
N VAL A 214 3.68 15.88 -1.99
CA VAL A 214 4.27 14.85 -2.86
C VAL A 214 3.21 13.92 -3.44
N THR A 215 2.26 13.44 -2.63
CA THR A 215 1.21 12.54 -3.12
C THR A 215 0.30 13.23 -4.14
N GLU A 216 -0.09 14.48 -3.88
CA GLU A 216 -0.85 15.29 -4.83
C GLU A 216 -0.08 15.54 -6.13
N TRP A 217 1.21 15.83 -6.05
CA TRP A 217 2.06 16.03 -7.22
C TRP A 217 2.17 14.74 -8.06
N ILE A 218 2.44 13.60 -7.43
CA ILE A 218 2.52 12.29 -8.10
C ILE A 218 1.18 11.94 -8.76
N SER A 219 0.06 12.10 -8.03
CA SER A 219 -1.28 11.85 -8.56
C SER A 219 -1.64 12.79 -9.70
N GLY A 220 -1.28 14.07 -9.61
CA GLY A 220 -1.51 15.05 -10.67
C GLY A 220 -0.75 14.76 -11.97
N HIS A 221 0.37 14.05 -11.90
CA HIS A 221 1.13 13.60 -13.06
C HIS A 221 0.68 12.22 -13.58
N GLY A 222 -0.30 11.57 -12.95
CA GLY A 222 -0.83 10.28 -13.39
C GLY A 222 0.20 9.14 -13.31
N TRP A 223 1.11 9.19 -12.33
CA TRP A 223 2.16 8.17 -12.18
C TRP A 223 1.58 6.79 -11.88
N THR A 224 2.17 5.78 -12.53
CA THR A 224 1.93 4.37 -12.23
C THR A 224 2.81 3.88 -11.08
N VAL A 225 2.55 2.65 -10.61
CA VAL A 225 3.43 1.92 -9.68
C VAL A 225 4.87 1.84 -10.22
N CYS A 226 5.03 1.65 -11.54
CA CYS A 226 6.33 1.55 -12.19
C CYS A 226 7.09 2.88 -12.18
N ASP A 227 6.39 3.99 -12.40
CA ASP A 227 7.00 5.33 -12.40
C ASP A 227 7.54 5.68 -11.01
N LEU A 228 6.73 5.46 -9.97
CA LEU A 228 7.17 5.67 -8.59
C LEU A 228 8.33 4.76 -8.20
N TRP A 229 8.28 3.47 -8.58
CA TRP A 229 9.38 2.53 -8.36
C TRP A 229 10.69 3.04 -8.99
N SER A 230 10.62 3.46 -10.25
CA SER A 230 11.79 3.94 -11.00
C SER A 230 12.43 5.14 -10.32
N MET A 231 11.61 6.06 -9.80
CA MET A 231 12.10 7.25 -9.11
C MET A 231 12.69 6.94 -7.73
N LEU A 232 12.14 5.96 -7.01
CA LEU A 232 12.74 5.47 -5.76
C LEU A 232 14.11 4.83 -6.02
N VAL A 233 14.24 4.04 -7.10
CA VAL A 233 15.51 3.41 -7.49
C VAL A 233 16.55 4.44 -7.93
N GLU A 234 16.15 5.44 -8.71
CA GLU A 234 17.02 6.52 -9.17
C GLU A 234 17.55 7.34 -7.98
N TYR A 235 16.65 7.84 -7.12
CA TYR A 235 17.04 8.55 -5.91
C TYR A 235 17.98 7.72 -5.03
N SER A 236 17.65 6.44 -4.84
CA SER A 236 18.45 5.55 -4.01
C SER A 236 19.85 5.31 -4.59
N THR A 237 19.97 5.24 -5.90
CA THR A 237 21.26 5.15 -6.61
C THR A 237 22.08 6.41 -6.36
N GLN A 238 21.49 7.61 -6.51
CA GLN A 238 22.16 8.88 -6.24
C GLN A 238 22.57 9.00 -4.76
N ARG A 239 21.74 8.54 -3.82
CA ARG A 239 22.06 8.50 -2.38
C ARG A 239 23.25 7.61 -2.09
N LEU A 240 23.31 6.41 -2.68
CA LEU A 240 24.42 5.48 -2.52
C LEU A 240 25.73 6.03 -3.10
N ARG A 241 25.65 6.74 -4.23
CA ARG A 241 26.79 7.42 -4.87
C ARG A 241 27.17 8.74 -4.20
N ARG A 242 26.37 9.21 -3.23
CA ARG A 242 26.52 10.50 -2.54
C ARG A 242 26.38 11.72 -3.47
N GLU A 243 25.63 11.56 -4.55
CA GLU A 243 25.30 12.62 -5.50
C GLU A 243 24.19 13.53 -4.94
N THR A 244 23.36 13.01 -4.03
CA THR A 244 22.34 13.78 -3.30
C THR A 244 22.40 13.52 -1.80
N ASN A 245 22.23 14.59 -1.02
CA ASN A 245 22.13 14.54 0.44
C ASN A 245 20.78 15.03 0.98
N VAL A 246 19.88 15.49 0.11
CA VAL A 246 18.52 15.92 0.49
C VAL A 246 17.58 14.72 0.59
N GLY A 247 16.47 14.88 1.31
CA GLY A 247 15.39 13.87 1.39
C GLY A 247 14.74 13.63 0.03
N PHE A 248 14.13 12.46 -0.13
CA PHE A 248 13.41 12.05 -1.33
C PHE A 248 12.35 13.08 -1.75
N PHE A 249 11.58 13.63 -0.81
CA PHE A 249 10.51 14.58 -1.13
C PHE A 249 11.06 15.89 -1.71
N ALA A 250 12.17 16.38 -1.17
CA ALA A 250 12.84 17.57 -1.69
C ALA A 250 13.57 17.31 -3.00
N TRP A 251 14.11 16.11 -3.18
CA TRP A 251 14.74 15.67 -4.42
C TRP A 251 13.74 15.51 -5.56
N LEU A 252 12.55 15.00 -5.25
CA LEU A 252 11.50 14.69 -6.22
C LEU A 252 10.78 15.94 -6.71
N LEU A 253 10.37 16.81 -5.79
CA LEU A 253 9.59 17.98 -6.13
C LEU A 253 10.47 18.99 -6.88
N PRO A 254 9.97 19.61 -7.96
CA PRO A 254 10.72 20.62 -8.68
C PRO A 254 11.20 21.68 -7.69
N GLY A 255 12.48 22.04 -7.78
CA GLY A 255 13.05 23.07 -6.94
C GLY A 255 12.16 24.31 -7.04
N GLN A 256 11.73 24.85 -5.89
CA GLN A 256 11.26 26.22 -5.88
C GLN A 256 12.49 27.05 -6.26
N SER A 257 12.69 27.29 -7.55
CA SER A 257 13.50 28.41 -7.99
C SER A 257 12.86 29.62 -7.33
N SER A 258 13.57 30.17 -6.35
CA SER A 258 13.29 31.49 -5.82
C SER A 258 13.19 32.44 -7.01
N THR A 259 11.97 32.73 -7.43
CA THR A 259 11.65 33.89 -8.27
C THR A 259 11.88 35.12 -7.41
N SER A 260 13.16 35.41 -7.16
CA SER A 260 13.62 36.52 -6.33
C SER A 260 14.85 37.22 -6.92
N ASP A 261 15.26 36.88 -8.15
CA ASP A 261 16.41 37.49 -8.84
C ASP A 261 16.07 37.97 -10.26
N MET A 262 14.88 38.55 -10.45
CA MET A 262 14.54 39.35 -11.65
C MET A 262 13.84 40.66 -11.28
N GLN A 263 14.32 41.36 -10.24
CA GLN A 263 13.83 42.72 -9.95
C GLN A 263 14.91 43.74 -9.58
N TYR A 264 16.19 43.43 -9.81
CA TYR A 264 17.29 44.38 -9.64
C TYR A 264 18.17 44.49 -10.90
N MET A 265 17.57 44.84 -12.04
CA MET A 265 18.32 45.44 -13.18
C MET A 265 17.52 46.46 -13.98
N SER A 266 16.58 47.16 -13.34
CA SER A 266 15.97 48.36 -13.94
C SER A 266 15.72 49.43 -12.88
N GLN A 267 16.78 50.17 -12.56
CA GLN A 267 16.73 51.59 -12.22
C GLN A 267 18.13 52.17 -12.40
#